data_AF-A0A9E5ZFJ3-F1
#
_entry.id   AF-A0A9E5ZFJ3-F1
#
_cell.length_a   1.000
_cell.length_b   1.000
_cell.length_c   1.000
_cell.angle_alpha   90.00
_cell.angle_beta   90.00
_cell.angle_gamma   90.00
#
_symmetry.space_group_name_H-M   'P 1'
#
loop_
_entity.id
_entity.type
_entity.pdbx_description
1 polymer ?
#
loop_
_entity_poly.entity_id
_entity_poly.type
_entity_poly.pdbx_seq_one_letter_code
_entity_poly.pdbx_strand_id
1 'polypeptide(L)'
;MDDWLRVNFLGRFLNLDFALKKVLNSKKHPLTNSEVTSRILNHWYQTNIVTDYRPAGKGWSKFSFTELVWINLVIKLRAFGLGLDKINVAKAYLAKYAENDPFSAFPLLDFYILYARAFKEPINIWVFQEGALVIGRPSELGALYKQEGFARSFISLNLNDLLKELLKQVQADYLRQPMSEIIEQLAKALADPSITTEQVQWQDQSLKVNVQFLPKGPGSF
;
A
#
# COMPACT_ATOMS: atom_id res chain seq x y z
N MET A 1 -15.23 6.26 0.97
CA MET A 1 -14.31 5.14 1.30
C MET A 1 -15.18 3.95 1.64
N ASP A 2 -14.96 2.81 0.97
CA ASP A 2 -15.76 1.59 1.16
C ASP A 2 -15.70 1.11 2.62
N ASP A 3 -16.80 0.58 3.14
CA ASP A 3 -16.90 0.16 4.54
C ASP A 3 -15.98 -1.02 4.84
N TRP A 4 -15.72 -1.89 3.86
CA TRP A 4 -14.72 -2.96 4.01
C TRP A 4 -13.31 -2.39 4.23
N LEU A 5 -12.91 -1.38 3.46
CA LEU A 5 -11.59 -0.75 3.61
C LEU A 5 -11.49 -0.06 4.97
N ARG A 6 -12.56 0.60 5.43
CA ARG A 6 -12.61 1.19 6.77
C ARG A 6 -12.34 0.15 7.85
N VAL A 7 -13.09 -0.95 7.83
CA VAL A 7 -12.99 -2.01 8.84
C VAL A 7 -11.63 -2.70 8.81
N ASN A 8 -11.15 -3.09 7.62
CA ASN A 8 -9.95 -3.92 7.50
C ASN A 8 -8.65 -3.12 7.45
N PHE A 9 -8.65 -1.94 6.84
CA PHE A 9 -7.47 -1.08 6.83
C PHE A 9 -7.42 -0.18 8.06
N LEU A 10 -8.41 0.68 8.31
CA LEU A 10 -8.34 1.60 9.45
C LEU A 10 -8.53 0.89 10.79
N GLY A 11 -9.57 0.05 10.90
CA GLY A 11 -9.92 -0.65 12.14
C GLY A 11 -8.99 -1.79 12.49
N ARG A 12 -8.18 -2.31 11.55
CA ARG A 12 -7.29 -3.44 11.82
C ARG A 12 -5.87 -3.17 11.36
N PHE A 13 -5.62 -2.82 10.12
CA PHE A 13 -4.25 -2.75 9.65
C PHE A 13 -3.47 -1.54 10.19
N LEU A 14 -3.92 -0.31 9.93
CA LEU A 14 -3.11 0.90 9.90
C LEU A 14 -2.26 1.16 11.16
N ASN A 15 -2.81 1.00 12.35
CA ASN A 15 -2.14 1.41 13.59
C ASN A 15 -1.75 0.24 14.50
N LEU A 16 -1.91 -1.01 14.03
CA LEU A 16 -1.47 -2.18 14.79
C LEU A 16 0.03 -2.42 14.59
N ASP A 17 0.71 -2.75 15.69
CA ASP A 17 2.08 -3.27 15.64
C ASP A 17 2.05 -4.70 15.09
N PHE A 18 2.53 -4.83 13.85
CA PHE A 18 2.47 -6.04 13.06
C PHE A 18 3.88 -6.38 12.58
N ALA A 19 4.42 -7.54 12.97
CA ALA A 19 5.80 -7.90 12.64
C ALA A 19 6.03 -7.92 11.12
N LEU A 20 5.07 -8.43 10.35
CA LEU A 20 5.12 -8.43 8.89
C LEU A 20 5.18 -7.01 8.29
N LYS A 21 4.56 -5.99 8.87
CA LYS A 21 4.69 -4.59 8.40
C LYS A 21 6.13 -4.11 8.52
N LYS A 22 6.77 -4.38 9.66
CA LYS A 22 8.17 -4.03 9.93
C LYS A 22 9.09 -4.73 8.93
N VAL A 23 8.84 -6.02 8.66
CA VAL A 23 9.63 -6.79 7.68
C VAL A 23 9.43 -6.25 6.26
N LEU A 24 8.19 -5.98 5.86
CA LEU A 24 7.83 -5.44 4.54
C LEU A 24 8.51 -4.08 4.29
N ASN A 25 8.56 -3.23 5.32
CA ASN A 25 9.14 -1.89 5.25
C ASN A 25 10.63 -1.81 5.61
N SER A 26 11.28 -2.93 5.94
CA SER A 26 12.72 -2.97 6.21
C SER A 26 13.53 -2.67 4.95
N LYS A 27 14.40 -1.65 5.01
CA LYS A 27 15.21 -1.16 3.88
C LYS A 27 16.43 -2.04 3.65
N LYS A 28 16.23 -3.20 3.03
CA LYS A 28 17.28 -4.22 2.82
C LYS A 28 17.52 -4.60 1.37
N HIS A 29 16.65 -4.17 0.45
CA HIS A 29 16.69 -4.63 -0.94
C HIS A 29 17.40 -3.61 -1.84
N PRO A 30 18.39 -4.01 -2.64
CA PRO A 30 18.94 -3.14 -3.67
C PRO A 30 17.92 -2.95 -4.80
N LEU A 31 18.09 -1.89 -5.58
CA LEU A 31 17.35 -1.76 -6.84
C LEU A 31 17.99 -2.66 -7.89
N THR A 32 17.24 -3.65 -8.37
CA THR A 32 17.70 -4.63 -9.37
C THR A 32 17.29 -4.27 -10.79
N ASN A 33 16.42 -3.27 -10.96
CA ASN A 33 15.94 -2.85 -12.27
C ASN A 33 16.98 -1.93 -12.95
N SER A 34 17.53 -2.39 -14.07
CA SER A 34 18.56 -1.69 -14.86
C SER A 34 18.04 -0.46 -15.62
N GLU A 35 16.72 -0.31 -15.80
CA GLU A 35 16.11 0.87 -16.43
C GLU A 35 16.28 2.13 -15.57
N VAL A 36 16.46 1.97 -14.26
CA VAL A 36 16.67 3.07 -13.32
C VAL A 36 18.16 3.26 -13.07
N THR A 37 18.77 4.07 -13.93
CA THR A 37 20.17 4.48 -13.75
C THR A 37 20.34 5.36 -12.50
N SER A 38 21.57 5.48 -11.99
CA SER A 38 21.88 6.37 -10.86
C SER A 38 21.46 7.83 -11.12
N ARG A 39 21.52 8.29 -12.38
CA ARG A 39 21.06 9.64 -12.76
C ARG A 39 19.55 9.79 -12.62
N ILE A 40 18.79 8.80 -13.09
CA ILE A 40 17.33 8.79 -12.94
C ILE A 40 16.96 8.74 -11.46
N LEU A 41 17.62 7.87 -10.69
CA LEU A 41 17.37 7.73 -9.26
C LEU A 41 17.68 9.03 -8.50
N ASN A 42 18.81 9.68 -8.79
CA ASN A 42 19.15 10.98 -8.20
C ASN A 42 18.13 12.06 -8.57
N HIS A 43 17.62 12.06 -9.81
CA HIS A 43 16.56 12.99 -10.21
C HIS A 43 15.25 12.71 -9.46
N TRP A 44 14.91 11.43 -9.23
CA TRP A 44 13.75 11.04 -8.43
C TRP A 44 13.88 11.42 -6.95
N TYR A 45 15.11 11.43 -6.40
CA TYR A 45 15.37 11.99 -5.07
C TYR A 45 15.11 13.51 -5.03
N GLN A 46 15.63 14.25 -6.00
CA GLN A 46 15.47 15.70 -6.10
C GLN A 46 14.01 16.13 -6.30
N THR A 47 13.22 15.30 -6.99
CA THR A 47 11.80 15.56 -7.28
C THR A 47 10.85 14.93 -6.26
N ASN A 48 11.39 14.37 -5.17
CA ASN A 48 10.64 13.71 -4.11
C ASN A 48 9.72 12.58 -4.61
N ILE A 49 10.09 11.91 -5.70
CA ILE A 49 9.38 10.72 -6.20
C ILE A 49 9.79 9.52 -5.35
N VAL A 50 11.08 9.40 -5.05
CA VAL A 50 11.64 8.43 -4.11
C VAL A 50 12.36 9.20 -3.01
N THR A 51 12.34 8.68 -1.78
CA THR A 51 13.05 9.30 -0.66
C THR A 51 14.50 8.78 -0.62
N ASP A 52 15.47 9.68 -0.45
CA ASP A 52 16.87 9.30 -0.25
C ASP A 52 17.17 9.09 1.24
N TYR A 53 17.30 7.83 1.64
CA TYR A 53 17.63 7.45 3.03
C TYR A 53 19.12 7.26 3.26
N ARG A 54 19.97 7.54 2.27
CA ARG A 54 21.42 7.36 2.41
C ARG A 54 22.00 8.42 3.34
N PRO A 55 22.87 8.03 4.29
CA PRO A 55 23.61 9.00 5.09
C PRO A 55 24.39 9.96 4.17
N ALA A 56 24.06 11.25 4.23
CA ALA A 56 24.64 12.30 3.40
C ALA A 56 24.57 12.02 1.87
N GLY A 57 23.58 11.25 1.40
CA GLY A 57 23.42 10.90 -0.02
C GLY A 57 24.48 9.95 -0.58
N LYS A 58 25.27 9.29 0.29
CA LYS A 58 26.39 8.42 -0.11
C LYS A 58 26.09 6.93 0.06
N GLY A 59 26.71 6.11 -0.78
CA GLY A 59 26.62 4.65 -0.75
C GLY A 59 25.47 4.08 -1.59
N TRP A 60 25.29 2.76 -1.46
CA TRP A 60 24.28 2.01 -2.18
C TRP A 60 22.89 2.24 -1.57
N SER A 61 21.94 2.65 -2.41
CA SER A 61 20.55 2.78 -1.99
C SER A 61 19.96 1.42 -1.65
N LYS A 62 19.29 1.34 -0.50
CA LYS A 62 18.48 0.20 -0.09
C LYS A 62 17.05 0.65 0.08
N PHE A 63 16.15 -0.20 -0.37
CA PHE A 63 14.71 0.03 -0.39
C PHE A 63 14.00 -1.05 0.41
N SER A 64 12.85 -0.69 0.94
CA SER A 64 11.87 -1.67 1.40
C SER A 64 11.18 -2.35 0.22
N PHE A 65 10.49 -3.46 0.48
CA PHE A 65 9.74 -4.11 -0.59
C PHE A 65 8.61 -3.21 -1.10
N THR A 66 7.93 -2.48 -0.22
CA THR A 66 6.92 -1.48 -0.59
C THR A 66 7.49 -0.36 -1.43
N GLU A 67 8.69 0.13 -1.10
CA GLU A 67 9.38 1.13 -1.93
C GLU A 67 9.74 0.58 -3.31
N LEU A 68 10.10 -0.70 -3.42
CA LEU A 68 10.33 -1.36 -4.72
C LEU A 68 9.04 -1.52 -5.53
N VAL A 69 7.91 -1.81 -4.88
CA VAL A 69 6.57 -1.82 -5.50
C VAL A 69 6.24 -0.43 -6.04
N TRP A 70 6.44 0.62 -5.24
CA TRP A 70 6.27 2.00 -5.66
C TRP A 70 7.18 2.36 -6.84
N ILE A 71 8.47 2.04 -6.77
CA ILE A 71 9.42 2.30 -7.86
C ILE A 71 8.99 1.60 -9.16
N ASN A 72 8.56 0.35 -9.11
CA ASN A 72 8.06 -0.34 -10.31
C ASN A 72 6.78 0.28 -10.86
N LEU A 73 5.90 0.78 -9.98
CA LEU A 73 4.74 1.56 -10.40
C LEU A 73 5.15 2.85 -11.12
N VAL A 74 6.12 3.59 -10.57
CA VAL A 74 6.68 4.79 -11.23
C VAL A 74 7.22 4.45 -12.61
N ILE A 75 8.01 3.38 -12.75
CA ILE A 75 8.55 2.93 -14.04
C ILE A 75 7.42 2.68 -15.05
N LYS A 76 6.41 1.89 -14.68
CA LYS A 76 5.27 1.59 -15.58
C LYS A 76 4.51 2.87 -15.96
N LEU A 77 4.23 3.77 -15.01
CA LEU A 77 3.54 5.04 -15.30
C LEU A 77 4.36 5.97 -16.20
N ARG A 78 5.69 6.02 -16.01
CA ARG A 78 6.60 6.76 -16.89
C ARG A 78 6.61 6.19 -18.31
N ALA A 79 6.54 4.86 -18.45
CA ALA A 79 6.46 4.20 -19.76
C ALA A 79 5.15 4.53 -20.51
N PHE A 80 4.05 4.76 -19.77
CA PHE A 80 2.79 5.28 -20.34
C PHE A 80 2.82 6.80 -20.61
N GLY A 81 3.92 7.50 -20.32
CA GLY A 81 4.08 8.92 -20.58
C GLY A 81 3.61 9.85 -19.46
N LEU A 82 3.35 9.34 -18.25
CA LEU A 82 2.93 10.18 -17.13
C LEU A 82 4.08 11.05 -16.60
N GLY A 83 3.82 12.35 -16.40
CA GLY A 83 4.77 13.30 -15.82
C GLY A 83 5.07 13.03 -14.35
N LEU A 84 6.25 13.44 -13.86
CA LEU A 84 6.62 13.27 -12.44
C LEU A 84 5.73 14.10 -11.50
N ASP A 85 5.24 15.25 -11.96
CA ASP A 85 4.24 16.07 -11.28
C ASP A 85 2.97 15.27 -10.96
N LYS A 86 2.44 14.54 -11.95
CA LYS A 86 1.26 13.67 -11.81
C LYS A 86 1.53 12.43 -10.97
N ILE A 87 2.73 11.85 -11.12
CA ILE A 87 3.15 10.71 -10.29
C ILE A 87 3.28 11.14 -8.81
N ASN A 88 3.69 12.38 -8.53
CA ASN A 88 3.68 12.91 -7.17
C ASN A 88 2.27 13.04 -6.58
N VAL A 89 1.25 13.34 -7.38
CA VAL A 89 -0.16 13.29 -6.93
C VAL A 89 -0.54 11.85 -6.52
N ALA A 90 -0.18 10.86 -7.34
CA ALA A 90 -0.40 9.45 -7.02
C ALA A 90 0.34 9.02 -5.74
N LYS A 91 1.59 9.49 -5.55
CA LYS A 91 2.39 9.24 -4.36
C LYS A 91 1.69 9.75 -3.10
N ALA A 92 1.15 10.98 -3.15
CA ALA A 92 0.46 11.59 -2.02
C ALA A 92 -0.76 10.77 -1.56
N TYR A 93 -1.50 10.18 -2.50
CA TYR A 93 -2.61 9.28 -2.18
C TYR A 93 -2.14 8.03 -1.42
N LEU A 94 -1.08 7.37 -1.89
CA LEU A 94 -0.54 6.18 -1.23
C LEU A 94 0.10 6.49 0.12
N ALA A 95 0.68 7.68 0.27
CA ALA A 95 1.33 8.16 1.50
C ALA A 95 0.37 8.82 2.50
N LYS A 96 -0.94 8.92 2.17
CA LYS A 96 -1.95 9.64 2.95
C LYS A 96 -1.96 9.30 4.44
N TYR A 97 -1.60 8.07 4.79
CA TYR A 97 -1.64 7.56 6.16
C TYR A 97 -0.25 7.38 6.80
N ALA A 98 0.82 7.88 6.16
CA ALA A 98 2.19 7.66 6.62
C ALA A 98 2.45 8.25 8.02
N GLU A 99 1.80 9.36 8.39
CA GLU A 99 1.92 9.94 9.73
C GLU A 99 1.27 9.07 10.82
N ASN A 100 0.39 8.15 10.44
CA ASN A 100 -0.28 7.22 11.36
C ASN A 100 0.47 5.88 11.50
N ASP A 101 1.43 5.56 10.63
CA ASP A 101 2.18 4.30 10.67
C ASP A 101 3.68 4.58 10.86
N PRO A 102 4.26 4.27 12.03
CA PRO A 102 5.67 4.57 12.31
C PRO A 102 6.64 3.72 11.47
N PHE A 103 6.15 2.70 10.76
CA PHE A 103 6.97 1.76 9.99
C PHE A 103 6.93 2.01 8.49
N SER A 104 5.88 2.69 7.97
CA SER A 104 5.60 2.71 6.53
C SER A 104 5.38 4.09 5.95
N ALA A 105 6.06 4.34 4.83
CA ALA A 105 5.79 5.51 3.99
C ALA A 105 4.53 5.37 3.13
N PHE A 106 4.02 4.15 2.94
CA PHE A 106 2.84 3.86 2.11
C PHE A 106 1.92 2.82 2.76
N PRO A 107 1.28 3.12 3.91
CA PRO A 107 0.55 2.09 4.66
C PRO A 107 -0.62 1.48 3.88
N LEU A 108 -1.28 2.27 3.03
CA LEU A 108 -2.35 1.78 2.17
C LEU A 108 -1.82 0.79 1.13
N LEU A 109 -0.63 1.04 0.59
CA LEU A 109 0.02 0.12 -0.35
C LEU A 109 0.42 -1.18 0.37
N ASP A 110 0.98 -1.10 1.58
CA ASP A 110 1.32 -2.28 2.38
C ASP A 110 0.12 -3.19 2.61
N PHE A 111 -1.01 -2.60 2.98
CA PHE A 111 -2.26 -3.31 3.20
C PHE A 111 -2.64 -4.11 1.96
N TYR A 112 -2.66 -3.47 0.79
CA TYR A 112 -3.02 -4.14 -0.45
C TYR A 112 -1.96 -5.13 -0.95
N ILE A 113 -0.67 -4.92 -0.67
CA ILE A 113 0.38 -5.91 -0.93
C ILE A 113 0.07 -7.18 -0.13
N LEU A 114 -0.13 -7.05 1.18
CA LEU A 114 -0.37 -8.19 2.06
C LEU A 114 -1.70 -8.87 1.74
N TYR A 115 -2.74 -8.09 1.45
CA TYR A 115 -4.04 -8.60 1.06
C TYR A 115 -3.98 -9.40 -0.25
N ALA A 116 -3.41 -8.83 -1.32
CA ALA A 116 -3.25 -9.51 -2.60
C ALA A 116 -2.47 -10.82 -2.46
N ARG A 117 -1.45 -10.83 -1.59
CA ARG A 117 -0.66 -12.03 -1.31
C ARG A 117 -1.42 -13.08 -0.52
N ALA A 118 -2.16 -12.67 0.51
CA ALA A 118 -2.89 -13.57 1.40
C ALA A 118 -4.08 -14.23 0.70
N PHE A 119 -4.91 -13.41 0.05
CA PHE A 119 -6.22 -13.84 -0.46
C PHE A 119 -6.19 -14.23 -1.94
N LYS A 120 -5.09 -13.93 -2.66
CA LYS A 120 -4.96 -14.11 -4.11
C LYS A 120 -6.07 -13.42 -4.93
N GLU A 121 -6.79 -12.49 -4.31
CA GLU A 121 -7.78 -11.66 -4.99
C GLU A 121 -7.06 -10.64 -5.88
N PRO A 122 -7.57 -10.35 -7.10
CA PRO A 122 -7.00 -9.31 -7.94
C PRO A 122 -7.13 -7.94 -7.25
N ILE A 123 -6.03 -7.21 -7.17
CA ILE A 123 -6.00 -5.81 -6.74
C ILE A 123 -5.53 -4.98 -7.92
N ASN A 124 -6.30 -3.96 -8.27
CA ASN A 124 -5.96 -3.06 -9.36
C ASN A 124 -5.66 -1.67 -8.83
N ILE A 125 -4.79 -0.98 -9.55
CA ILE A 125 -4.44 0.41 -9.37
C ILE A 125 -4.92 1.16 -10.61
N TRP A 126 -5.82 2.11 -10.42
CA TRP A 126 -6.27 3.02 -11.45
C TRP A 126 -5.55 4.36 -11.31
N VAL A 127 -4.94 4.82 -12.39
CA VAL A 127 -4.29 6.13 -12.44
C VAL A 127 -4.94 6.96 -13.54
N PHE A 128 -5.51 8.09 -13.16
CA PHE A 128 -6.20 9.01 -14.05
C PHE A 128 -5.22 10.00 -14.70
N GLN A 129 -5.65 10.69 -15.74
CA GLN A 129 -4.81 11.59 -16.54
C GLN A 129 -4.22 12.76 -15.73
N GLU A 130 -4.91 13.19 -14.68
CA GLU A 130 -4.49 14.21 -13.72
C GLU A 130 -3.48 13.71 -12.67
N GLY A 131 -3.21 12.41 -12.64
CA GLY A 131 -2.32 11.78 -11.65
C GLY A 131 -3.03 11.26 -10.40
N ALA A 132 -4.35 11.47 -10.27
CA ALA A 132 -5.14 10.84 -9.22
C ALA A 132 -4.99 9.32 -9.30
N LEU A 133 -4.79 8.68 -8.14
CA LEU A 133 -4.62 7.24 -8.02
C LEU A 133 -5.71 6.68 -7.11
N VAL A 134 -6.26 5.53 -7.49
CA VAL A 134 -7.08 4.68 -6.62
C VAL A 134 -6.55 3.26 -6.69
N ILE A 135 -6.51 2.59 -5.55
CA ILE A 135 -6.15 1.18 -5.43
C ILE A 135 -7.29 0.45 -4.73
N GLY A 136 -7.63 -0.75 -5.19
CA GLY A 136 -8.71 -1.53 -4.58
C GLY A 136 -9.01 -2.86 -5.25
N ARG A 137 -9.90 -3.60 -4.63
CA ARG A 137 -10.55 -4.80 -5.17
C ARG A 137 -11.52 -4.44 -6.30
N PRO A 138 -11.90 -5.38 -7.17
CA PRO A 138 -12.87 -5.11 -8.23
C PRO A 138 -14.21 -4.58 -7.72
N SER A 139 -14.67 -5.04 -6.55
CA SER A 139 -15.90 -4.57 -5.92
C SER A 139 -15.79 -3.09 -5.50
N GLU A 140 -14.68 -2.70 -4.88
CA GLU A 140 -14.41 -1.33 -4.44
C GLU A 140 -14.29 -0.38 -5.62
N LEU A 141 -13.51 -0.78 -6.63
CA LEU A 141 -13.31 0.01 -7.84
C LEU A 141 -14.58 0.10 -8.68
N GLY A 142 -15.36 -0.99 -8.76
CA GLY A 142 -16.64 -1.02 -9.43
C GLY A 142 -17.69 -0.12 -8.77
N ALA A 143 -17.71 -0.04 -7.44
CA ALA A 143 -18.56 0.90 -6.72
C ALA A 143 -18.17 2.36 -6.99
N LEU A 144 -16.87 2.67 -6.94
CA LEU A 144 -16.37 4.00 -7.29
C LEU A 144 -16.71 4.38 -8.73
N TYR A 145 -16.51 3.46 -9.67
CA TYR A 145 -16.79 3.66 -11.09
C TYR A 145 -18.26 4.01 -11.35
N LYS A 146 -19.17 3.37 -10.62
CA LYS A 146 -20.61 3.67 -10.67
C LYS A 146 -20.96 5.04 -10.06
N GLN A 147 -20.25 5.46 -9.00
CA GLN A 147 -20.49 6.73 -8.31
C GLN A 147 -19.98 7.95 -9.08
N GLU A 148 -18.77 7.86 -9.64
CA GLU A 148 -18.10 8.97 -10.35
C GLU A 148 -18.59 9.16 -11.80
N GLY A 149 -19.51 8.30 -12.25
CA GLY A 149 -20.21 8.46 -13.52
C GLY A 149 -19.29 8.45 -14.74
N PHE A 150 -18.65 7.31 -15.06
CA PHE A 150 -18.11 6.89 -16.38
C PHE A 150 -17.22 7.87 -17.20
N ALA A 151 -16.92 9.08 -16.72
CA ALA A 151 -16.47 10.17 -17.60
C ALA A 151 -14.94 10.28 -17.74
N ARG A 152 -14.17 9.50 -16.98
CA ARG A 152 -12.70 9.64 -16.94
C ARG A 152 -11.99 8.39 -17.43
N SER A 153 -11.06 8.58 -18.37
CA SER A 153 -10.13 7.55 -18.78
C SER A 153 -9.04 7.36 -17.72
N PHE A 154 -8.62 6.11 -17.53
CA PHE A 154 -7.56 5.75 -16.59
C PHE A 154 -6.69 4.63 -17.16
N ILE A 155 -5.45 4.57 -16.66
CA ILE A 155 -4.56 3.42 -16.81
C ILE A 155 -4.88 2.46 -15.68
N SER A 156 -5.15 1.19 -15.99
CA SER A 156 -5.32 0.14 -14.98
C SER A 156 -4.09 -0.74 -14.93
N LEU A 157 -3.52 -0.92 -13.73
CA LEU A 157 -2.38 -1.77 -13.47
C LEU A 157 -2.77 -2.85 -12.46
N ASN A 158 -2.42 -4.11 -12.74
CA ASN A 158 -2.66 -5.22 -11.83
C ASN A 158 -1.51 -5.30 -10.80
N LEU A 159 -1.81 -5.05 -9.53
CA LEU A 159 -0.83 -5.12 -8.45
C LEU A 159 -0.29 -6.55 -8.32
N ASN A 160 -1.13 -7.58 -8.43
CA ASN A 160 -0.70 -8.97 -8.27
C ASN A 160 0.38 -9.36 -9.28
N ASP A 161 0.29 -8.88 -10.53
CA ASP A 161 1.29 -9.13 -11.57
C ASP A 161 2.61 -8.41 -11.24
N LEU A 162 2.55 -7.15 -10.80
CA LEU A 162 3.71 -6.40 -10.35
C LEU A 162 4.41 -7.06 -9.15
N LEU A 163 3.63 -7.59 -8.19
CA LEU A 163 4.17 -8.37 -7.07
C LEU A 163 4.84 -9.66 -7.54
N LYS A 164 4.24 -10.37 -8.49
CA LYS A 164 4.79 -11.61 -9.05
C LYS A 164 6.11 -11.36 -9.79
N GLU A 165 6.24 -10.25 -10.50
CA GLU A 165 7.49 -9.83 -11.15
C GLU A 165 8.58 -9.54 -10.09
N LEU A 166 8.25 -8.72 -9.08
CA LEU A 166 9.18 -8.34 -8.03
C LEU A 166 9.64 -9.53 -7.17
N LEU A 167 8.75 -10.45 -6.83
CA LEU A 167 9.07 -11.64 -6.04
C LEU A 167 10.05 -12.60 -6.74
N LYS A 168 10.16 -12.54 -8.07
CA LYS A 168 11.18 -13.30 -8.81
C LYS A 168 12.55 -12.65 -8.74
N GLN A 169 12.60 -11.33 -8.56
CA GLN A 169 13.83 -10.54 -8.56
C GLN A 169 14.42 -10.38 -7.16
N VAL A 170 13.57 -10.47 -6.13
CA VAL A 170 13.92 -10.16 -4.75
C VAL A 170 13.61 -11.35 -3.85
N GLN A 171 14.56 -11.72 -2.99
CA GLN A 171 14.33 -12.73 -1.96
C GLN A 171 13.42 -12.16 -0.84
N ALA A 172 12.11 -12.21 -1.07
CA ALA A 172 11.07 -11.80 -0.13
C ALA A 172 10.24 -13.01 0.33
N ASP A 173 10.93 -13.95 0.99
CA ASP A 173 10.35 -15.24 1.41
C ASP A 173 9.18 -15.09 2.40
N TYR A 174 9.17 -14.00 3.17
CA TYR A 174 8.08 -13.61 4.08
C TYR A 174 6.75 -13.30 3.36
N LEU A 175 6.73 -13.18 2.03
CA LEU A 175 5.51 -13.03 1.22
C LEU A 175 5.06 -14.34 0.55
N ARG A 176 5.71 -15.49 0.85
CA ARG A 176 5.39 -16.79 0.22
C ARG A 176 4.20 -17.51 0.87
N GLN A 177 3.93 -17.34 2.17
CA GLN A 177 2.79 -17.97 2.86
C GLN A 177 2.05 -16.99 3.80
N PRO A 178 1.36 -15.98 3.26
CA PRO A 178 1.03 -14.82 4.08
C PRO A 178 -0.26 -15.00 4.91
N MET A 179 -1.25 -15.77 4.46
CA MET A 179 -2.60 -15.67 5.03
C MET A 179 -2.71 -16.08 6.49
N SER A 180 -2.25 -17.29 6.86
CA SER A 180 -2.33 -17.78 8.24
C SER A 180 -1.49 -16.93 9.18
N GLU A 181 -0.26 -16.59 8.77
CA GLU A 181 0.64 -15.72 9.52
C GLU A 181 0.06 -14.31 9.70
N ILE A 182 -0.58 -13.75 8.67
CA ILE A 182 -1.23 -12.45 8.77
C ILE A 182 -2.40 -12.49 9.75
N ILE A 183 -3.25 -13.51 9.65
CA ILE A 183 -4.41 -13.66 10.55
C ILE A 183 -3.94 -13.81 12.00
N GLU A 184 -2.93 -14.65 12.25
CA GLU A 184 -2.38 -14.88 13.60
C GLU A 184 -1.77 -13.61 14.18
N GLN A 185 -0.92 -12.91 13.41
CA GLN A 185 -0.29 -11.68 13.88
C GLN A 185 -1.31 -10.55 14.08
N LEU A 186 -2.36 -10.46 13.26
CA LEU A 186 -3.45 -9.48 13.45
C LEU A 186 -4.25 -9.81 14.72
N ALA A 187 -4.55 -11.09 14.95
CA ALA A 187 -5.24 -11.52 16.16
C ALA A 187 -4.42 -11.21 17.42
N LYS A 188 -3.10 -11.46 17.38
CA LYS A 188 -2.17 -11.12 18.46
C LYS A 188 -2.11 -9.62 18.71
N ALA A 189 -2.00 -8.80 17.67
CA ALA A 189 -1.96 -7.35 17.82
C ALA A 189 -3.26 -6.80 18.42
N LEU A 190 -4.43 -7.31 17.99
CA LEU A 190 -5.74 -6.94 18.56
C LEU A 190 -6.00 -7.51 19.96
N ALA A 191 -5.12 -8.38 20.48
CA ALA A 191 -5.21 -8.91 21.84
C ALA A 191 -4.40 -8.10 22.86
N ASP A 192 -3.62 -7.11 22.41
CA ASP A 192 -2.87 -6.22 23.30
C ASP A 192 -3.83 -5.48 24.25
N PRO A 193 -3.63 -5.57 25.58
CA PRO A 193 -4.49 -4.90 26.56
C PRO A 193 -4.56 -3.37 26.42
N SER A 194 -3.58 -2.74 25.77
CA SER A 194 -3.57 -1.30 25.51
C SER A 194 -4.50 -0.89 24.35
N ILE A 195 -4.99 -1.85 23.56
CA ILE A 195 -5.85 -1.59 22.41
C ILE A 195 -7.31 -1.84 22.77
N THR A 196 -8.13 -0.79 22.68
CA THR A 196 -9.59 -0.93 22.83
C THR A 196 -10.19 -1.56 21.56
N THR A 197 -10.99 -2.62 21.73
CA THR A 197 -11.54 -3.38 20.60
C THR A 197 -13.03 -3.69 20.76
N GLU A 198 -13.71 -3.84 19.63
CA GLU A 198 -15.11 -4.28 19.54
C GLU A 198 -15.26 -5.41 18.51
N GLN A 199 -16.35 -6.17 18.65
CA GLN A 199 -16.80 -7.13 17.64
C GLN A 199 -17.75 -6.43 16.68
N VAL A 200 -17.39 -6.40 15.40
CA VAL A 200 -18.23 -5.85 14.33
C VAL A 200 -18.67 -6.99 13.42
N GLN A 201 -19.96 -7.04 13.11
CA GLN A 201 -20.48 -7.90 12.06
C GLN A 201 -20.21 -7.25 10.71
N TRP A 202 -19.45 -7.93 9.86
CA TRP A 202 -19.20 -7.53 8.49
C TRP A 202 -19.50 -8.69 7.56
N GLN A 203 -20.57 -8.56 6.76
CA GLN A 203 -21.13 -9.67 6.00
C GLN A 203 -21.43 -10.85 6.95
N ASP A 204 -21.01 -12.08 6.60
CA ASP A 204 -21.22 -13.29 7.40
C ASP A 204 -20.08 -13.55 8.40
N GLN A 205 -19.27 -12.53 8.71
CA GLN A 205 -18.09 -12.66 9.57
C GLN A 205 -18.14 -11.72 10.78
N SER A 206 -17.83 -12.26 11.97
CA SER A 206 -17.55 -11.47 13.17
C SER A 206 -16.07 -11.09 13.19
N LEU A 207 -15.78 -9.78 13.17
CA LEU A 207 -14.42 -9.25 13.15
C LEU A 207 -14.11 -8.47 14.42
N LYS A 208 -12.98 -8.78 15.05
CA LYS A 208 -12.41 -7.93 16.12
C LYS A 208 -11.67 -6.75 15.48
N VAL A 209 -11.96 -5.53 15.91
CA VAL A 209 -11.40 -4.29 15.35
C VAL A 209 -11.00 -3.31 16.44
N ASN A 210 -10.03 -2.45 16.17
CA ASN A 210 -9.65 -1.31 17.01
C ASN A 210 -10.69 -0.19 16.85
N VAL A 211 -11.38 0.16 17.94
CA VAL A 211 -12.49 1.13 17.93
C VAL A 211 -12.05 2.57 17.67
N GLN A 212 -10.79 2.91 17.93
CA GLN A 212 -10.27 4.26 17.77
C GLN A 212 -10.39 4.77 16.33
N PHE A 213 -10.52 3.86 15.36
CA PHE A 213 -10.57 4.15 13.94
C PHE A 213 -11.89 3.79 13.27
N LEU A 214 -12.89 3.38 14.07
CA LEU A 214 -14.27 3.30 13.60
C LEU A 214 -14.91 4.70 13.65
N PRO A 215 -15.83 5.03 12.73
CA PRO A 215 -16.66 6.20 12.90
C PRO A 215 -17.39 6.12 14.24
N LYS A 216 -17.29 7.18 15.05
CA LYS A 216 -18.28 7.39 16.11
C LYS A 216 -19.65 7.44 15.42
N GLY A 217 -20.62 6.70 15.94
CA GLY A 217 -21.95 6.60 15.34
C GLY A 217 -22.58 7.97 15.05
N PRO A 218 -23.64 8.04 14.24
CA PRO A 218 -24.33 9.31 13.96
C PRO A 218 -24.78 9.94 15.30
N GLY A 219 -24.08 10.99 15.74
CA GLY A 219 -24.29 11.61 17.05
C GLY A 219 -23.11 12.37 17.67
N SER A 220 -21.96 12.50 17.00
CA SER A 220 -20.88 13.40 17.47
C SER A 220 -20.22 14.15 16.30
N PHE A 221 -20.83 15.27 15.94
CA PHE A 221 -20.17 16.42 15.33
C PHE A 221 -19.95 17.47 16.42
#